data_AF-A0A497I9X6-F1
#
_entry.id   AF-A0A497I9X6-F1
#
_cell.length_a   1.000
_cell.length_b   1.000
_cell.length_c   1.000
_cell.angle_alpha   90.00
_cell.angle_beta   90.00
_cell.angle_gamma   90.00
#
_symmetry.space_group_name_H-M   'P 1'
#
loop_
_entity.id
_entity.type
_entity.pdbx_description
1 polymer ?
#
loop_
_entity_poly.entity_id
_entity_poly.type
_entity_poly.pdbx_seq_one_letter_code
_entity_poly.pdbx_strand_id
1 'polypeptide(L)'
;METLVVVDENDQVIGYESREKCHEGSGIRHRAFVVFIFNSKNELLIAKRSEFKKLWPNYWDLSCASHVYPNEDYKSAAERRLPQELGFKC
;
A
#
# COMPACT_ATOMS: atom_id res chain seq x y z
N MET A 1 4.45 1.30 15.34
CA MET A 1 4.37 0.04 14.57
C MET A 1 3.00 -0.04 13.96
N GLU A 2 2.93 -0.08 12.63
CA GLU A 2 1.65 -0.17 11.90
C GLU A 2 1.15 -1.61 11.95
N THR A 3 -0.13 -1.82 12.23
CA THR A 3 -0.77 -3.14 12.26
C THR A 3 -1.53 -3.35 10.94
N LEU A 4 -1.32 -4.50 10.30
CA LEU A 4 -1.91 -4.85 9.01
C LEU A 4 -2.96 -5.94 9.17
N VAL A 5 -3.95 -5.95 8.26
CA VAL A 5 -5.02 -6.95 8.22
C VAL A 5 -4.52 -8.20 7.50
N VAL A 6 -4.33 -9.30 8.23
CA VAL A 6 -3.90 -10.59 7.69
C VAL A 6 -5.10 -11.34 7.14
N VAL A 7 -4.96 -11.86 5.91
CA VAL A 7 -6.05 -12.49 5.18
C VAL A 7 -5.66 -13.83 4.56
N ASP A 8 -6.66 -14.67 4.34
CA ASP A 8 -6.52 -15.87 3.53
C ASP A 8 -6.50 -15.55 2.02
N GLU A 9 -6.52 -16.58 1.17
CA GLU A 9 -6.57 -16.42 -0.29
C GLU A 9 -7.88 -15.87 -0.86
N ASN A 10 -8.96 -15.88 -0.06
CA ASN A 10 -10.28 -15.37 -0.43
C ASN A 10 -10.54 -13.98 0.18
N ASP A 11 -9.48 -13.29 0.60
CA ASP A 11 -9.52 -11.99 1.28
C ASP A 11 -10.33 -11.99 2.58
N GLN A 12 -10.55 -13.15 3.20
CA GLN A 12 -11.20 -13.23 4.50
C GLN A 12 -10.21 -12.90 5.61
N VAL A 13 -10.63 -12.05 6.54
CA VAL A 13 -9.78 -11.63 7.66
C VAL A 13 -9.58 -12.80 8.63
N ILE A 14 -8.33 -13.16 8.84
CA ILE A 14 -7.94 -14.25 9.75
C ILE A 14 -7.09 -13.76 10.93
N GLY A 15 -6.70 -12.48 10.94
CA GLY A 15 -5.96 -11.89 12.06
C GLY A 15 -5.33 -10.55 11.73
N TYR A 16 -4.38 -10.17 12.58
CA TYR A 16 -3.64 -8.92 12.48
C TYR A 16 -2.19 -9.16 12.87
N GLU A 17 -1.25 -8.49 12.21
CA GLU A 17 0.17 -8.59 12.52
C GLU A 17 0.91 -7.29 12.19
N SER A 18 2.08 -7.07 12.78
CA SER A 18 2.89 -5.89 12.51
C SER A 18 3.35 -5.83 11.05
N ARG A 19 3.44 -4.61 10.51
CA ARG A 19 3.97 -4.36 9.17
C ARG A 19 5.35 -4.98 9.00
N GLU A 20 6.22 -4.91 10.01
CA GLU A 20 7.56 -5.48 9.93
C GLU A 20 7.52 -6.99 9.66
N LYS A 21 6.82 -7.75 10.50
CA LYS A 21 6.71 -9.21 10.35
C LYS A 21 5.99 -9.63 9.07
N CYS A 22 4.97 -8.88 8.66
CA CYS A 22 4.27 -9.12 7.40
C CYS A 22 5.17 -9.09 6.16
N HIS A 23 6.31 -8.38 6.24
CA HIS A 23 7.26 -8.23 5.14
C HIS A 23 8.63 -8.89 5.41
N GLU A 24 8.73 -9.74 6.42
CA GLU A 24 9.95 -10.49 6.74
C GLU A 24 9.87 -11.93 6.21
N GLY A 25 11.04 -12.53 5.92
CA GLY A 25 11.12 -13.92 5.44
C GLY A 25 10.33 -14.14 4.16
N SER A 26 9.42 -15.11 4.18
CA SER A 26 8.49 -15.39 3.06
C SER A 26 7.32 -14.42 2.96
N GLY A 27 7.19 -13.48 3.91
CA GLY A 27 6.04 -12.62 4.08
C GLY A 27 4.83 -13.34 4.68
N ILE A 28 3.89 -12.55 5.19
CA ILE A 28 2.57 -12.99 5.66
C ILE A 28 1.54 -12.34 4.73
N ARG A 29 0.56 -13.09 4.23
CA ARG A 29 -0.48 -12.53 3.34
C ARG A 29 -1.34 -11.52 4.10
N HIS A 30 -1.44 -10.31 3.60
CA HIS A 30 -2.17 -9.22 4.22
C HIS A 30 -2.77 -8.27 3.18
N ARG A 31 -3.78 -7.50 3.56
CA ARG A 31 -4.43 -6.55 2.64
C ARG A 31 -3.50 -5.41 2.26
N ALA A 32 -3.47 -5.16 0.96
CA ALA A 32 -2.80 -4.04 0.34
C ALA A 32 -3.72 -3.38 -0.68
N PHE A 33 -3.39 -2.17 -1.09
CA PHE A 33 -4.04 -1.49 -2.19
C PHE A 33 -3.01 -0.85 -3.11
N VAL A 34 -3.44 -0.57 -4.33
CA VAL A 34 -2.74 0.30 -5.26
C VAL A 34 -3.72 1.29 -5.88
N VAL A 35 -3.29 2.54 -6.01
CA VAL A 35 -4.01 3.59 -6.75
C VAL A 35 -3.33 3.75 -8.11
N PHE A 36 -4.15 3.73 -9.16
CA PHE A 36 -3.72 4.10 -10.52
C PHE A 36 -4.18 5.52 -10.80
N ILE A 37 -3.25 6.41 -11.12
CA ILE A 37 -3.53 7.83 -11.35
C ILE A 37 -3.24 8.15 -12.80
N PHE A 38 -4.28 8.53 -13.52
CA PHE A 38 -4.20 8.93 -14.92
C PHE A 38 -4.35 10.44 -15.05
N ASN A 39 -3.53 11.05 -15.90
CA ASN A 39 -3.74 12.45 -16.27
C ASN A 39 -4.86 12.57 -17.34
N SER A 40 -5.17 13.81 -17.77
CA SER A 40 -6.21 14.07 -18.78
C SER A 40 -5.89 13.52 -20.18
N LYS A 41 -4.66 13.03 -20.41
CA LYS A 41 -4.22 12.37 -21.64
C LYS A 41 -4.26 10.83 -21.53
N ASN A 42 -4.82 10.30 -20.43
CA ASN A 42 -4.85 8.87 -20.13
C ASN A 42 -3.46 8.23 -19.95
N GLU A 43 -2.46 9.02 -19.52
CA GLU A 43 -1.12 8.52 -19.18
C GLU A 43 -1.06 8.18 -17.70
N LEU A 44 -0.50 7.00 -17.37
CA LEU A 44 -0.36 6.52 -15.99
C LEU A 44 0.84 7.19 -15.31
N LEU A 45 0.62 7.75 -14.13
CA LEU A 45 1.69 8.15 -13.22
C LEU A 45 2.38 6.90 -12.64
N ILE A 46 3.67 6.74 -12.88
CA ILE A 46 4.52 5.78 -12.17
C ILE A 46 5.42 6.53 -11.18
N ALA A 47 5.71 5.90 -10.04
CA ALA A 47 6.51 6.50 -8.98
C ALA A 47 7.86 5.81 -8.87
N LYS A 48 8.95 6.59 -8.80
CA LYS A 48 10.25 6.06 -8.36
C LYS A 48 10.29 6.07 -6.84
N ARG A 49 10.44 4.90 -6.23
CA ARG A 49 10.49 4.74 -4.77
C ARG A 49 11.72 5.43 -4.21
N SER A 50 11.56 6.11 -3.08
CA SER A 50 12.68 6.71 -2.32
C SER A 50 13.72 5.66 -1.94
N GLU A 51 14.98 6.06 -1.88
CA GLU A 51 16.09 5.24 -1.38
C GLU A 51 15.92 4.81 0.08
N PHE A 52 15.08 5.51 0.86
CA PHE A 52 14.83 5.21 2.27
C PHE A 52 13.72 4.16 2.49
N LYS A 53 13.09 3.63 1.43
CA LYS A 53 12.09 2.57 1.58
C LYS A 53 12.78 1.26 1.99
N LYS A 54 12.29 0.63 3.08
CA LYS A 54 12.79 -0.67 3.58
C LYS A 54 12.76 -1.78 2.50
N LEU A 55 11.72 -1.79 1.68
CA LEU A 55 11.55 -2.76 0.59
C LEU A 55 11.67 -2.05 -0.75
N TRP A 56 12.51 -2.62 -1.61
CA TRP A 56 12.75 -2.20 -2.99
C TRP A 56 13.04 -0.69 -3.13
N PRO A 57 14.07 -0.17 -2.45
CA PRO A 57 14.49 1.21 -2.61
C PRO A 57 14.91 1.47 -4.06
N ASN A 58 14.61 2.66 -4.59
CA ASN A 58 14.92 3.10 -5.97
C ASN A 58 14.20 2.39 -7.12
N TYR A 59 13.31 1.44 -6.85
CA TYR A 59 12.54 0.75 -7.89
C TYR A 59 11.43 1.66 -8.44
N TRP A 60 11.08 1.47 -9.71
CA TRP A 60 9.86 2.04 -10.29
C TRP A 60 8.66 1.19 -9.87
N ASP A 61 7.58 1.85 -9.49
CA ASP A 61 6.36 1.27 -8.94
C ASP A 61 5.13 1.97 -9.54
N LEU A 62 3.94 1.44 -9.23
CA LEU A 62 2.66 2.09 -9.57
C LEU A 62 2.48 3.40 -8.79
N SER A 63 1.44 4.17 -9.12
CA SER A 63 1.31 5.57 -8.66
C SER A 63 1.40 5.72 -7.13
N CYS A 64 0.65 4.89 -6.38
CA CYS A 64 0.75 4.82 -4.92
C CYS A 64 0.28 3.46 -4.43
N ALA A 65 1.12 2.74 -3.70
CA ALA A 65 0.79 1.44 -3.11
C ALA A 65 1.03 1.44 -1.60
N SER A 66 0.07 0.90 -0.84
CA SER A 66 0.22 0.72 0.60
C SER A 66 -0.75 -0.34 1.13
N HIS A 67 -1.16 -0.23 2.38
CA HIS A 67 -1.82 -1.26 3.16
C HIS A 67 -3.17 -0.78 3.67
N VAL A 68 -4.09 -1.73 3.80
CA VAL A 68 -5.36 -1.52 4.49
C VAL A 68 -5.16 -1.87 5.96
N TYR A 69 -5.47 -0.93 6.84
CA TYR A 69 -5.41 -1.03 8.30
C TYR A 69 -6.73 -1.60 8.87
N PRO A 70 -6.74 -2.02 10.14
CA PRO A 70 -7.98 -2.38 10.81
C PRO A 70 -8.99 -1.24 10.78
N ASN A 71 -10.25 -1.57 10.52
CA ASN A 71 -11.39 -0.65 10.49
C ASN A 71 -11.38 0.41 9.37
N GLU A 72 -10.59 0.23 8.30
CA GLU A 72 -10.72 1.01 7.08
C GLU A 72 -11.07 0.13 5.88
N ASP A 73 -11.75 0.73 4.90
CA ASP A 73 -11.90 0.16 3.56
C ASP A 73 -10.78 0.63 2.63
N TYR A 74 -10.72 0.05 1.43
CA TYR A 74 -9.68 0.35 0.45
C TYR A 74 -9.67 1.82 0.02
N LYS A 75 -10.84 2.46 -0.08
CA LYS A 75 -10.96 3.87 -0.48
C LYS A 75 -10.40 4.78 0.60
N SER A 76 -10.79 4.56 1.85
CA SER A 76 -10.31 5.31 3.01
C SER A 76 -8.80 5.13 3.19
N ALA A 77 -8.28 3.92 2.96
CA ALA A 77 -6.85 3.63 3.00
C ALA A 77 -6.06 4.43 1.95
N ALA A 78 -6.59 4.53 0.72
CA ALA A 78 -6.01 5.31 -0.36
C ALA A 78 -6.03 6.82 -0.05
N GLU A 79 -7.19 7.35 0.37
CA GLU A 79 -7.35 8.77 0.77
C GLU A 79 -6.42 9.16 1.92
N ARG A 80 -6.17 8.24 2.85
CA ARG A 80 -5.20 8.43 3.95
C ARG A 80 -3.76 8.49 3.47
N ARG A 81 -3.38 7.66 2.49
CA ARG A 81 -1.98 7.51 2.06
C ARG A 81 -1.56 8.51 0.99
N LEU A 82 -2.42 8.83 0.03
CA LEU A 82 -2.08 9.71 -1.11
C LEU A 82 -1.45 11.04 -0.68
N PRO A 83 -1.94 11.75 0.35
CA PRO A 83 -1.32 13.01 0.79
C PRO A 83 0.10 12.83 1.35
N GLN A 84 0.41 11.65 1.90
CA GLN A 84 1.70 11.35 2.52
C GLN A 84 2.77 11.00 1.47
N GLU A 85 2.40 10.29 0.41
CA GLU A 85 3.34 9.85 -0.63
C GLU A 85 3.44 10.84 -1.80
N LEU A 86 2.32 11.48 -2.16
CA LEU A 86 2.22 12.32 -3.38
C LEU A 86 1.77 13.76 -3.11
N GLY A 87 1.40 14.11 -1.86
CA GLY A 87 1.13 15.49 -1.47
C GLY A 87 -0.25 16.04 -1.85
N PHE A 88 -1.20 15.20 -2.31
CA PHE A 88 -2.56 15.63 -2.66
C PHE A 88 -3.63 14.65 -2.16
N LYS A 89 -4.89 15.11 -2.18
CA LYS A 89 -6.10 14.37 -1.79
C LYS A 89 -6.96 14.07 -3.03
N CYS A 90 -7.82 13.06 -2.93
CA CYS A 90 -8.84 12.71 -3.91
C CYS A 90 -10.23 12.70 -3.27
#